data_AF-A0A8I0III0-F1
#
_entry.id   AF-A0A8I0III0-F1
#
_cell.length_a   1.000
_cell.length_b   1.000
_cell.length_c   1.000
_cell.angle_alpha   90.00
_cell.angle_beta   90.00
_cell.angle_gamma   90.00
#
_symmetry.space_group_name_H-M   'P 1'
#
loop_
_entity.id
_entity.type
_entity.pdbx_description
1 polymer ?
#
loop_
_entity_poly.entity_id
_entity_poly.type
_entity_poly.pdbx_seq_one_letter_code
_entity_poly.pdbx_strand_id
1 'polypeptide(L)'
;MEIIDDVERGAWLGPRMCRLGGWARVGSVTGYGFEAYARILHPRPTGGGAWERRRWSDVATAAGKVMHPLVQWERLLDLDEPRGGTSDVGYLDPQVLAALAPLLGVQTATPDDALAAYWVGGTGQGLVGRSVTIDRYDYVLAQTDTAELAEPGWGRHIG
;
A
#
# COMPACT_ATOMS: atom_id res chain seq x y z
N MET A 1 -0.81 -17.86 -2.48
CA MET A 1 -0.23 -16.84 -1.60
C MET A 1 0.03 -17.55 -0.30
N GLU A 2 1.30 -17.64 0.07
CA GLU A 2 1.76 -18.47 1.19
C GLU A 2 2.45 -17.57 2.21
N ILE A 3 2.01 -17.60 3.47
CA ILE A 3 2.69 -16.88 4.54
C ILE A 3 4.03 -17.55 4.82
N ILE A 4 5.10 -16.77 4.81
CA ILE A 4 6.47 -17.22 5.01
C ILE A 4 7.19 -16.40 6.08
N ASP A 5 8.28 -16.92 6.62
CA ASP A 5 9.16 -16.22 7.56
C ASP A 5 10.58 -16.01 7.03
N ASP A 6 10.81 -16.27 5.73
CA ASP A 6 12.08 -16.04 5.05
C ASP A 6 12.31 -14.54 4.82
N VAL A 7 13.03 -13.94 5.78
CA VAL A 7 13.43 -12.53 5.76
C VAL A 7 14.46 -12.20 4.68
N GLU A 8 15.21 -13.18 4.18
CA GLU A 8 16.29 -12.94 3.21
C GLU A 8 15.75 -12.41 1.89
N ARG A 9 14.52 -12.82 1.52
CA ARG A 9 13.78 -12.28 0.36
C ARG A 9 13.54 -10.77 0.45
N GLY A 10 13.43 -10.22 1.67
CA GLY A 10 13.23 -8.80 1.94
C GLY A 10 14.49 -8.04 2.40
N ALA A 11 15.61 -8.74 2.62
CA ALA A 11 16.80 -8.19 3.26
C ALA A 11 17.44 -7.01 2.47
N TRP A 12 17.22 -6.95 1.16
CA TRP A 12 17.70 -5.86 0.31
C TRP A 12 17.05 -4.51 0.62
N LEU A 13 15.84 -4.51 1.18
CA LEU A 13 15.04 -3.31 1.41
C LEU A 13 15.58 -2.49 2.61
N GLY A 14 15.98 -3.18 3.69
CA GLY A 14 16.48 -2.55 4.91
C GLY A 14 17.62 -1.54 4.65
N PRO A 15 18.74 -1.94 4.00
CA PRO A 15 19.81 -1.01 3.67
C PRO A 15 19.38 0.18 2.80
N ARG A 16 18.38 0.01 1.93
CA ARG A 16 17.83 1.11 1.11
C ARG A 16 17.00 2.08 1.94
N MET A 17 16.37 1.64 3.02
CA MET A 17 15.61 2.49 3.94
C MET A 17 16.53 3.23 4.93
N CYS A 18 17.54 2.55 5.50
CA CYS A 18 18.45 3.15 6.49
C CYS A 18 19.34 4.24 5.92
N ARG A 19 19.87 4.05 4.69
CA ARG A 19 21.05 4.79 4.21
C ARG A 19 20.79 6.26 3.84
N LEU A 20 19.56 6.71 3.65
CA LEU A 20 19.30 7.92 2.84
C LEU A 20 18.32 8.96 3.43
N GLY A 21 17.87 8.85 4.69
CA GLY A 21 17.22 10.00 5.32
C GLY A 21 16.41 9.75 6.59
N GLY A 22 16.02 10.86 7.23
CA GLY A 22 15.21 10.89 8.44
C GLY A 22 13.77 10.41 8.25
N TRP A 23 13.02 10.43 9.35
CA TRP A 23 11.63 9.99 9.45
C TRP A 23 10.67 10.77 8.53
N ALA A 24 9.52 10.18 8.21
CA ALA A 24 8.41 10.75 7.42
C ALA A 24 8.73 11.08 5.94
N ARG A 25 9.59 10.28 5.28
CA ARG A 25 9.84 10.38 3.83
C ARG A 25 9.35 9.14 3.11
N VAL A 26 8.93 9.26 1.86
CA VAL A 26 8.48 8.11 1.05
C VAL A 26 9.58 7.03 0.95
N GLY A 27 10.83 7.44 0.77
CA GLY A 27 11.98 6.53 0.73
C GLY A 27 12.28 5.83 2.07
N SER A 28 11.81 6.37 3.21
CA SER A 28 11.93 5.68 4.50
C SER A 28 10.92 4.54 4.66
N VAL A 29 9.98 4.37 3.72
CA VAL A 29 8.99 3.28 3.71
C VAL A 29 9.20 2.36 2.51
N THR A 30 9.44 2.93 1.33
CA THR A 30 9.58 2.19 0.06
C THR A 30 11.02 1.84 -0.32
N GLY A 31 12.00 2.34 0.45
CA GLY A 31 13.42 2.27 0.10
C GLY A 31 13.83 3.38 -0.87
N TYR A 32 15.06 3.86 -0.73
CA TYR A 32 15.62 4.87 -1.62
C TYR A 32 16.30 4.25 -2.87
N GLY A 33 16.49 5.07 -3.90
CA GLY A 33 17.20 4.69 -5.13
C GLY A 33 16.30 4.19 -6.27
N PHE A 34 15.00 4.50 -6.21
CA PHE A 34 14.09 4.41 -7.35
C PHE A 34 14.01 5.77 -8.05
N GLU A 35 13.86 5.77 -9.38
CA GLU A 35 13.73 7.00 -10.18
C GLU A 35 12.45 7.77 -9.84
N ALA A 36 11.37 7.04 -9.54
CA ALA A 36 10.07 7.60 -9.23
C ALA A 36 9.29 6.72 -8.24
N TYR A 37 8.26 7.29 -7.64
CA TYR A 37 7.28 6.58 -6.81
C TYR A 37 5.87 7.03 -7.18
N ALA A 38 4.91 6.10 -7.06
CA ALA A 38 3.49 6.38 -7.20
C ALA A 38 2.79 6.20 -5.86
N ARG A 39 1.70 6.96 -5.65
CA ARG A 39 0.83 6.81 -4.47
C ARG A 39 -0.54 6.32 -4.91
N ILE A 40 -0.96 5.20 -4.34
CA ILE A 40 -2.32 4.70 -4.49
C ILE A 40 -3.16 5.36 -3.39
N LEU A 41 -4.21 6.07 -3.81
CA LEU A 41 -5.09 6.77 -2.87
C LEU A 41 -6.15 5.79 -2.36
N HIS A 42 -6.29 5.69 -1.04
CA HIS A 42 -7.26 4.79 -0.44
C HIS A 42 -8.68 5.15 -0.89
N PRO A 43 -9.54 4.13 -1.15
CA PRO A 43 -10.97 4.40 -1.23
C PRO A 43 -11.43 4.97 0.13
N ARG A 44 -12.39 5.91 0.12
CA ARG A 44 -13.01 6.43 1.34
C ARG A 44 -14.50 6.08 1.29
N PRO A 45 -15.07 5.52 2.38
CA PRO A 45 -16.49 5.21 2.41
C PRO A 45 -17.31 6.50 2.27
N THR A 46 -18.41 6.43 1.53
CA THR A 46 -19.49 7.41 1.69
C THR A 46 -20.17 7.07 3.01
N GLY A 47 -20.56 8.07 3.81
CA GLY A 47 -20.90 7.94 5.24
C GLY A 47 -21.96 6.91 5.67
N GLY A 48 -22.49 6.08 4.77
CA GLY A 48 -23.33 4.92 5.06
C GLY A 48 -22.59 3.57 5.22
N GLY A 49 -21.26 3.57 5.32
CA GLY A 49 -20.46 2.35 5.61
C GLY A 49 -20.28 1.38 4.43
N ALA A 50 -20.91 1.63 3.30
CA ALA A 50 -20.60 0.94 2.04
C ALA A 50 -19.40 1.59 1.36
N TRP A 51 -18.44 0.78 0.93
CA TRP A 51 -17.30 1.23 0.13
C TRP A 51 -17.77 1.60 -1.29
N GLU A 52 -18.30 2.81 -1.46
CA GLU A 52 -18.49 3.34 -2.79
C GLU A 52 -17.14 3.87 -3.29
N ARG A 53 -16.62 3.27 -4.36
CA ARG A 53 -15.35 3.65 -5.00
C ARG A 53 -15.50 5.02 -5.67
N ARG A 54 -15.44 6.09 -4.89
CA ARG A 54 -15.37 7.44 -5.45
C ARG A 54 -13.93 7.74 -5.83
N ARG A 55 -13.68 8.05 -7.11
CA ARG A 55 -12.33 8.46 -7.53
C ARG A 55 -12.05 9.83 -6.92
N TRP A 56 -10.85 10.01 -6.38
CA TRP A 56 -10.43 11.30 -5.84
C TRP A 56 -10.45 12.42 -6.90
N SER A 57 -10.23 12.07 -8.18
CA SER A 57 -10.38 12.97 -9.32
C SER A 57 -11.79 13.54 -9.46
N ASP A 58 -12.81 12.72 -9.21
CA ASP A 58 -14.21 13.13 -9.34
C ASP A 58 -14.57 14.07 -8.19
N VAL A 59 -14.05 13.79 -7.00
CA VAL A 59 -14.17 14.67 -5.83
C VAL A 59 -13.48 16.01 -6.07
N ALA A 60 -12.25 16.00 -6.60
CA ALA A 60 -11.54 17.23 -6.94
C ALA A 60 -12.31 18.05 -7.98
N THR A 61 -12.80 17.40 -9.03
CA THR A 61 -13.60 18.05 -10.09
C THR A 61 -14.87 18.67 -9.52
N ALA A 62 -15.63 17.93 -8.71
CA ALA A 62 -16.84 18.43 -8.06
C ALA A 62 -16.57 19.60 -7.09
N ALA A 63 -15.39 19.61 -6.45
CA ALA A 63 -14.93 20.70 -5.59
C ALA A 63 -14.27 21.86 -6.34
N GLY A 64 -14.17 21.81 -7.67
CA GLY A 64 -13.45 22.83 -8.47
C GLY A 64 -11.94 22.88 -8.21
N LYS A 65 -11.35 21.76 -7.77
CA LYS A 65 -9.94 21.62 -7.39
C LYS A 65 -9.14 20.81 -8.40
N VAL A 66 -7.84 21.07 -8.43
CA VAL A 66 -6.90 20.37 -9.31
C VAL A 66 -6.27 19.19 -8.58
N MET A 67 -6.31 18.01 -9.20
CA MET A 67 -5.57 16.85 -8.70
C MET A 67 -4.06 17.05 -8.84
N HIS A 68 -3.32 16.70 -7.80
CA HIS A 68 -1.86 16.71 -7.81
C HIS A 68 -1.30 15.56 -6.96
N PRO A 69 -0.02 15.17 -7.14
CA PRO A 69 0.56 13.99 -6.49
C PRO A 69 0.50 13.99 -4.95
N LEU A 70 0.45 15.17 -4.34
CA LEU A 70 0.42 15.37 -2.88
C LEU A 70 -0.99 15.69 -2.35
N VAL A 71 -2.05 15.46 -3.13
CA VAL A 71 -3.43 15.74 -2.72
C VAL A 71 -3.77 15.10 -1.37
N GLN A 72 -4.59 15.77 -0.58
CA GLN A 72 -5.09 15.28 0.69
C GLN A 72 -6.61 15.28 0.64
N TRP A 73 -7.24 14.24 1.19
CA TRP A 73 -8.69 14.05 1.09
C TRP A 73 -9.44 15.21 1.74
N GLU A 74 -9.00 15.62 2.91
CA GLU A 74 -9.61 16.66 3.71
C GLU A 74 -9.48 18.03 3.03
N ARG A 75 -8.36 18.25 2.34
CA ARG A 75 -8.17 19.44 1.49
C ARG A 75 -9.05 19.45 0.25
N LEU A 76 -9.45 18.30 -0.28
CA LEU A 76 -10.47 18.27 -1.34
C LEU A 76 -11.84 18.69 -0.82
N LEU A 77 -12.16 18.39 0.43
CA LEU A 77 -13.45 18.66 1.06
C LEU A 77 -13.52 19.95 1.88
N ASP A 78 -12.44 20.75 1.93
CA ASP A 78 -12.31 21.93 2.80
C ASP A 78 -12.59 21.62 4.29
N LEU A 79 -12.20 20.41 4.71
CA LEU A 79 -12.24 20.01 6.10
C LEU A 79 -10.88 20.34 6.76
N ASP A 80 -10.93 20.75 8.03
CA ASP A 80 -9.72 20.77 8.85
C ASP A 80 -9.07 19.38 8.85
N GLU A 81 -7.73 19.32 8.83
CA GLU A 81 -7.05 18.02 8.85
C GLU A 81 -7.54 17.20 10.05
N PRO A 82 -7.76 15.88 9.90
CA PRO A 82 -8.21 15.06 11.00
C PRO A 82 -7.13 15.15 12.08
N ARG A 83 -7.51 15.55 13.29
CA ARG A 83 -6.61 15.53 14.45
C ARG A 83 -6.24 14.07 14.75
N GLY A 84 -5.17 13.59 14.14
CA GLY A 84 -4.51 12.33 14.51
C GLY A 84 -5.24 11.02 14.16
N GLY A 85 -6.15 11.02 13.19
CA GLY A 85 -6.76 9.79 12.68
C GLY A 85 -6.01 9.28 11.44
N THR A 86 -5.19 8.23 11.58
CA THR A 86 -4.87 7.40 10.40
C THR A 86 -6.18 6.85 9.84
N SER A 87 -6.27 6.55 8.54
CA SER A 87 -7.38 5.73 8.06
C SER A 87 -7.49 4.51 8.97
N ASP A 88 -8.67 4.26 9.56
CA ASP A 88 -8.92 3.07 10.39
C ASP A 88 -8.64 1.78 9.61
N VAL A 89 -8.45 1.90 8.29
CA VAL A 89 -8.17 0.81 7.38
C VAL A 89 -6.96 1.14 6.52
N GLY A 90 -5.83 0.48 6.78
CA GLY A 90 -4.75 0.29 5.82
C GLY A 90 -5.18 -0.71 4.75
N TYR A 91 -6.25 -0.43 4.01
CA TYR A 91 -6.78 -1.33 2.98
C TYR A 91 -6.33 -0.87 1.60
N LEU A 92 -5.50 -1.70 0.96
CA LEU A 92 -5.31 -1.65 -0.49
C LEU A 92 -6.46 -2.43 -1.12
N ASP A 93 -7.27 -1.75 -1.92
CA ASP A 93 -8.38 -2.40 -2.62
C ASP A 93 -7.86 -3.53 -3.51
N PRO A 94 -8.28 -4.79 -3.32
CA PRO A 94 -7.83 -5.92 -4.12
C PRO A 94 -8.03 -5.72 -5.62
N GLN A 95 -9.05 -4.95 -6.03
CA GLN A 95 -9.27 -4.63 -7.44
C GLN A 95 -8.23 -3.63 -7.98
N VAL A 96 -7.71 -2.74 -7.13
CA VAL A 96 -6.61 -1.84 -7.50
C VAL A 96 -5.31 -2.63 -7.61
N LEU A 97 -5.02 -3.54 -6.66
CA LEU A 97 -3.82 -4.38 -6.79
C LEU A 97 -3.92 -5.29 -8.02
N ALA A 98 -5.09 -5.88 -8.26
CA ALA A 98 -5.35 -6.70 -9.44
C ALA A 98 -5.08 -5.96 -10.75
N ALA A 99 -5.46 -4.67 -10.82
CA ALA A 99 -5.18 -3.83 -11.97
C ALA A 99 -3.69 -3.44 -12.10
N LEU A 100 -2.96 -3.36 -10.98
CA LEU A 100 -1.53 -3.02 -10.98
C LEU A 100 -0.62 -4.19 -11.29
N ALA A 101 -1.00 -5.40 -10.88
CA ALA A 101 -0.16 -6.59 -10.98
C ALA A 101 0.35 -6.87 -12.41
N PRO A 102 -0.46 -6.76 -13.49
CA PRO A 102 0.03 -6.91 -14.86
C PRO A 102 1.08 -5.86 -15.26
N LEU A 103 0.94 -4.62 -14.78
CA LEU A 103 1.91 -3.55 -15.05
C LEU A 103 3.24 -3.83 -14.34
N LEU A 104 3.17 -4.35 -13.11
CA LEU A 104 4.35 -4.75 -12.34
C LEU A 104 5.02 -5.99 -12.97
N GLY A 105 4.23 -6.95 -13.47
CA GLY A 105 4.72 -8.15 -14.17
C GLY A 105 5.62 -7.84 -15.36
N VAL A 106 5.29 -6.81 -16.15
CA VAL A 106 6.11 -6.38 -17.30
C VAL A 106 7.44 -5.74 -16.85
N GLN A 107 7.51 -5.20 -15.63
CA GLN A 107 8.65 -4.45 -15.11
C GLN A 107 9.54 -5.27 -14.16
N THR A 108 9.26 -6.58 -14.00
CA THR A 108 10.06 -7.48 -13.16
C THR A 108 10.69 -8.58 -13.99
N ALA A 109 11.89 -9.03 -13.57
CA ALA A 109 12.55 -10.18 -14.16
C ALA A 109 12.04 -11.51 -13.57
N THR A 110 11.28 -11.47 -12.47
CA THR A 110 10.77 -12.64 -11.75
C THR A 110 9.26 -12.53 -11.50
N PRO A 111 8.42 -12.50 -12.55
CA PRO A 111 6.98 -12.34 -12.39
C PRO A 111 6.30 -13.51 -11.67
N ASP A 112 6.93 -14.69 -11.70
CA ASP A 112 6.48 -15.92 -11.05
C ASP A 112 7.03 -16.09 -9.61
N ASP A 113 7.83 -15.13 -9.14
CA ASP A 113 8.44 -15.16 -7.80
C ASP A 113 8.45 -13.76 -7.19
N ALA A 114 7.38 -13.45 -6.47
CA ALA A 114 7.14 -12.17 -5.83
C ALA A 114 6.97 -12.31 -4.30
N LEU A 115 7.27 -11.20 -3.60
CA LEU A 115 7.10 -11.07 -2.17
C LEU A 115 6.13 -9.93 -1.87
N ALA A 116 5.04 -10.23 -1.17
CA ALA A 116 4.18 -9.22 -0.56
C ALA A 116 4.56 -9.05 0.91
N ALA A 117 4.85 -7.81 1.32
CA ALA A 117 5.20 -7.46 2.69
C ALA A 117 4.13 -6.54 3.27
N TYR A 118 3.43 -7.01 4.30
CA TYR A 118 2.33 -6.29 4.93
C TYR A 118 2.76 -5.71 6.27
N TRP A 119 2.73 -4.38 6.39
CA TRP A 119 3.20 -3.71 7.59
C TRP A 119 2.32 -3.97 8.82
N VAL A 120 2.95 -4.40 9.91
CA VAL A 120 2.37 -4.61 11.24
C VAL A 120 2.56 -3.35 12.06
N GLY A 121 1.60 -2.42 11.95
CA GLY A 121 1.63 -1.17 12.71
C GLY A 121 0.47 -0.21 12.42
N GLY A 122 -0.39 -0.53 11.45
CA GLY A 122 -1.67 0.15 11.24
C GLY A 122 -2.84 -0.61 11.88
N THR A 123 -3.98 0.06 12.04
CA THR A 123 -5.21 -0.50 12.64
C THR A 123 -6.05 -1.36 11.70
N GLY A 124 -5.59 -1.60 10.45
CA GLY A 124 -6.48 -1.98 9.35
C GLY A 124 -6.38 -3.38 8.76
N GLN A 125 -5.44 -4.22 9.17
CA GLN A 125 -5.37 -5.61 8.67
C GLN A 125 -4.99 -6.55 9.83
N GLY A 126 -5.93 -7.39 10.26
CA GLY A 126 -5.68 -8.50 11.17
C GLY A 126 -5.01 -9.64 10.41
N LEU A 127 -3.71 -9.52 10.17
CA LEU A 127 -2.96 -10.55 9.45
C LEU A 127 -2.56 -11.64 10.43
N VAL A 128 -2.92 -12.88 10.10
CA VAL A 128 -2.54 -14.06 10.88
C VAL A 128 -1.21 -14.58 10.33
N GLY A 129 -0.15 -14.51 11.14
CA GLY A 129 1.18 -14.95 10.75
C GLY A 129 2.24 -14.48 11.74
N ARG A 130 3.44 -15.08 11.68
CA ARG A 130 4.61 -14.58 12.42
C ARG A 130 5.07 -13.29 11.73
N SER A 131 5.23 -12.23 12.51
CA SER A 131 5.86 -11.01 12.01
C SER A 131 7.38 -11.20 11.93
N VAL A 132 7.98 -10.50 10.98
CA VAL A 132 9.43 -10.38 10.82
C VAL A 132 9.82 -8.93 10.66
N THR A 133 10.99 -8.57 11.18
CA THR A 133 11.47 -7.18 11.17
C THR A 133 12.37 -6.93 9.96
N ILE A 134 12.06 -5.88 9.19
CA ILE A 134 12.93 -5.35 8.14
C ILE A 134 13.22 -3.88 8.47
N ASP A 135 14.49 -3.55 8.72
CA ASP A 135 14.94 -2.26 9.32
C ASP A 135 14.23 -1.96 10.64
N ARG A 136 13.19 -1.12 10.60
CA ARG A 136 12.47 -0.60 11.78
C ARG A 136 10.98 -0.96 11.81
N TYR A 137 10.52 -1.71 10.81
CA TYR A 137 9.12 -2.07 10.68
C TYR A 137 8.97 -3.59 10.71
N ASP A 138 7.90 -4.02 11.35
CA ASP A 138 7.49 -5.41 11.36
C ASP A 138 6.53 -5.65 10.19
N TYR A 139 6.68 -6.82 9.56
CA TYR A 139 5.89 -7.23 8.42
C TYR A 139 5.39 -8.66 8.60
N VAL A 140 4.19 -8.96 8.09
CA VAL A 140 3.83 -10.31 7.68
C VAL A 140 4.23 -10.47 6.23
N LEU A 141 5.00 -11.50 5.91
CA LEU A 141 5.46 -11.77 4.55
C LEU A 141 4.62 -12.87 3.91
N ALA A 142 4.35 -12.70 2.62
CA ALA A 142 3.69 -13.70 1.81
C ALA A 142 4.42 -13.87 0.47
N GLN A 143 4.74 -15.11 0.13
CA GLN A 143 5.18 -15.47 -1.21
C GLN A 143 3.97 -15.56 -2.15
N THR A 144 4.14 -15.04 -3.36
CA THR A 144 3.09 -14.97 -4.39
C THR A 144 3.73 -14.81 -5.78
N ASP A 145 2.91 -14.57 -6.79
CA ASP A 145 3.31 -14.21 -8.13
C ASP A 145 2.39 -13.12 -8.69
N THR A 146 2.78 -12.51 -9.81
CA THR A 146 2.01 -11.40 -10.40
C THR A 146 0.68 -11.83 -10.99
N ALA A 147 0.50 -13.10 -11.35
CA ALA A 147 -0.77 -13.62 -11.84
C ALA A 147 -1.76 -13.81 -10.69
N GLU A 148 -1.32 -14.33 -9.55
CA GLU A 148 -2.11 -14.44 -8.34
C GLU A 148 -2.51 -13.06 -7.80
N LEU A 149 -1.60 -12.08 -7.80
CA LEU A 149 -1.94 -10.71 -7.40
C LEU A 149 -2.95 -10.05 -8.35
N ALA A 150 -3.03 -10.50 -9.61
CA ALA A 150 -4.00 -10.03 -10.61
C ALA A 150 -5.43 -10.56 -10.33
N GLU A 151 -5.59 -11.57 -9.47
CA GLU A 151 -6.90 -12.11 -9.11
C GLU A 151 -7.52 -11.33 -7.95
N PRO A 152 -8.62 -10.57 -8.14
CA PRO A 152 -9.14 -9.66 -7.11
C PRO A 152 -9.71 -10.37 -5.86
N GLY A 153 -9.69 -11.70 -5.80
CA GLY A 153 -10.18 -12.52 -4.70
C GLY A 153 -9.17 -12.75 -3.56
N TRP A 154 -7.86 -12.57 -3.78
CA TRP A 154 -6.82 -12.98 -2.80
C TRP A 154 -6.96 -12.28 -1.43
N GLY A 155 -7.44 -11.02 -1.41
CA GLY A 155 -7.52 -10.21 -0.19
C GLY A 155 -8.54 -10.71 0.85
N ARG A 156 -9.43 -11.65 0.49
CA ARG A 156 -10.36 -12.31 1.43
C ARG A 156 -9.77 -13.56 2.10
N HIS A 157 -8.58 -13.98 1.69
CA HIS A 157 -7.98 -15.25 2.08
C HIS A 157 -6.68 -15.11 2.90
N ILE A 158 -6.26 -13.88 3.18
CA ILE A 158 -5.15 -13.59 4.11
C ILE A 158 -5.74 -13.37 5.50
N GLY A 159 -6.20 -14.46 6.13
CA GLY A 159 -6.88 -14.49 7.43
C GLY A 159 -8.19 -15.27 7.40
#